data_AF-A0AAD8E5N4-F1
#
_entry.id   AF-A0AAD8E5N4-F1
#
_cell.length_a   1.000
_cell.length_b   1.000
_cell.length_c   1.000
_cell.angle_alpha   90.00
_cell.angle_beta   90.00
_cell.angle_gamma   90.00
#
_symmetry.space_group_name_H-M   'P 1'
#
loop_
_entity.id
_entity.type
_entity.pdbx_description
1 polymer ?
#
loop_
_entity_poly.entity_id
_entity_poly.type
_entity_poly.pdbx_seq_one_letter_code
_entity_poly.pdbx_strand_id
1 'polypeptide(L)'
;MASTFGVTAGAHRLWSHRAYKAKLPLRIILVICYLSAGMYTVVKWARDHRVHHKYSDTDADPHNASRGFFFSHVGWLMQTKHPEVLRRGKQIDVSDVLADPVVAFQQKYFKSLQLIFWFILPVSVPCLCWGETLFNSSLANITRWVIIINGMWSINSLAHIFGNRPYNRDIHPSENVTVAVWSMGEGWHNYHHTFPLDYKAAELGNYGFNITTALIDMFSYIGWAYDLKQPSKTLVEQAARRTGDGTHPEFGDSHDTKPGNLATATAYKAVMGTTTAAAGDEKGIGTENTNTFTQRIKWLNVFAISLLHLLGLYGSFVGLFVAMPLTAAFKLLVWH
;
A
#
# COMPACT_ATOMS: atom_id res chain seq x y z
N MET A 1 7.42 -11.17 -4.73
CA MET A 1 6.52 -11.15 -3.56
C MET A 1 7.20 -10.57 -2.32
N ALA A 2 8.52 -10.72 -2.19
CA ALA A 2 9.24 -10.30 -0.99
C ALA A 2 9.15 -8.80 -0.69
N SER A 3 9.24 -7.93 -1.70
CA SER A 3 9.26 -6.48 -1.45
C SER A 3 7.90 -5.99 -1.00
N THR A 4 6.85 -6.40 -1.71
CA THR A 4 5.46 -6.07 -1.34
C THR A 4 5.15 -6.58 0.06
N PHE A 5 5.51 -7.83 0.40
CA PHE A 5 5.30 -8.38 1.75
C PHE A 5 6.00 -7.56 2.86
N GLY A 6 7.22 -7.06 2.61
CA GLY A 6 7.92 -6.20 3.56
C GLY A 6 7.22 -4.86 3.80
N VAL A 7 6.57 -4.31 2.77
CA VAL A 7 5.75 -3.09 2.88
C VAL A 7 4.46 -3.40 3.63
N THR A 8 3.71 -4.40 3.20
CA THR A 8 2.37 -4.71 3.70
C THR A 8 2.39 -5.33 5.10
N ALA A 9 3.04 -6.48 5.29
CA ALA A 9 3.11 -7.12 6.61
C ALA A 9 4.03 -6.37 7.57
N GLY A 10 5.08 -5.72 7.07
CA GLY A 10 6.09 -5.02 7.88
C GLY A 10 5.72 -3.56 8.13
N ALA A 11 6.12 -2.68 7.22
CA ALA A 11 6.00 -1.22 7.39
C ALA A 11 4.58 -0.78 7.75
N HIS A 12 3.59 -1.36 7.09
CA HIS A 12 2.18 -1.04 7.25
C HIS A 12 1.57 -1.70 8.48
N ARG A 13 1.26 -3.00 8.43
CA ARG A 13 0.44 -3.66 9.46
C ARG A 13 1.17 -3.83 10.80
N LEU A 14 2.47 -4.16 10.79
CA LEU A 14 3.26 -4.34 12.01
C LEU A 14 3.68 -3.00 12.63
N TRP A 15 4.50 -2.21 11.92
CA TRP A 15 5.13 -1.03 12.54
C TRP A 15 4.24 0.22 12.52
N SER A 16 3.38 0.42 11.52
CA SER A 16 2.51 1.61 11.51
C SER A 16 1.27 1.42 12.37
N HIS A 17 0.61 0.26 12.25
CA HIS A 17 -0.67 0.00 12.90
C HIS A 17 -0.60 -0.85 14.17
N ARG A 18 0.53 -1.53 14.42
CA ARG A 18 0.65 -2.45 15.56
C ARG A 18 -0.48 -3.48 15.57
N ALA A 19 -0.87 -3.95 14.39
CA ALA A 19 -2.00 -4.85 14.19
C ALA A 19 -1.69 -6.29 14.66
N TYR A 20 -0.41 -6.62 14.78
CA TYR A 20 0.09 -7.85 15.39
C TYR A 20 1.47 -7.64 16.00
N LYS A 21 2.01 -8.67 16.66
CA LYS A 21 3.37 -8.73 17.17
C LYS A 21 4.18 -9.79 16.44
N ALA A 22 5.47 -9.53 16.26
CA ALA A 22 6.39 -10.42 15.56
C ALA A 22 7.63 -10.75 16.41
N LYS A 23 8.04 -12.02 16.41
CA LYS A 23 9.32 -12.45 17.00
C LYS A 23 10.50 -11.95 16.16
N LEU A 24 11.70 -11.97 16.74
CA LEU A 24 12.91 -11.44 16.11
C LEU A 24 13.17 -11.98 14.69
N PRO A 25 13.04 -13.29 14.39
CA PRO A 25 13.29 -13.80 13.03
C PRO A 25 12.38 -13.16 11.98
N LEU A 26 11.08 -13.06 12.27
CA LEU A 26 10.12 -12.43 11.36
C LEU A 26 10.39 -10.94 11.18
N ARG A 27 10.73 -10.21 12.25
CA ARG A 27 11.09 -8.79 12.14
C ARG A 27 12.30 -8.55 11.23
N ILE A 28 13.32 -9.41 11.32
CA ILE A 28 14.50 -9.34 10.44
C ILE A 28 14.10 -9.60 8.98
N ILE A 29 13.32 -10.65 8.72
CA ILE A 29 12.82 -10.97 7.38
C ILE A 29 12.04 -9.79 6.80
N LEU A 30 11.11 -9.24 7.57
CA LEU A 30 10.27 -8.11 7.15
C LEU A 30 11.10 -6.86 6.82
N VAL A 31 12.15 -6.56 7.61
CA VAL A 31 13.04 -5.44 7.30
C VAL A 31 13.85 -5.67 6.02
N ILE A 32 14.37 -6.89 5.79
CA ILE A 32 15.10 -7.23 4.56
C ILE A 32 14.19 -7.11 3.33
N CYS A 33 12.99 -7.69 3.42
CA CYS A 33 11.93 -7.57 2.44
C CYS A 33 11.56 -6.10 2.16
N TYR A 34 11.41 -5.30 3.22
CA TYR A 34 11.09 -3.88 3.06
C TYR A 34 12.22 -3.10 2.37
N LEU A 35 13.47 -3.37 2.72
CA LEU A 35 14.63 -2.75 2.09
C LEU A 35 14.68 -3.06 0.58
N SER A 36 14.28 -4.27 0.14
CA SER A 36 14.23 -4.58 -1.29
C SER A 36 13.15 -3.84 -2.07
N ALA A 37 12.19 -3.20 -1.40
CA ALA A 37 11.15 -2.37 -2.02
C ALA A 37 11.65 -1.01 -2.50
N GLY A 38 12.84 -0.55 -2.09
CA GLY A 38 13.37 0.74 -2.59
C GLY A 38 12.69 1.96 -1.99
N MET A 39 12.14 1.86 -0.78
CA MET A 39 11.39 2.94 -0.11
C MET A 39 12.27 3.69 0.91
N TYR A 40 11.67 4.59 1.68
CA TYR A 40 12.35 5.33 2.75
C TYR A 40 12.68 4.43 3.96
N THR A 41 13.16 4.99 5.07
CA THR A 41 13.28 4.22 6.32
C THR A 41 11.90 3.80 6.85
N VAL A 42 11.83 2.68 7.57
CA VAL A 42 10.59 2.20 8.18
C VAL A 42 10.00 3.26 9.11
N VAL A 43 10.83 3.96 9.88
CA VAL A 43 10.40 5.05 10.78
C VAL A 43 9.74 6.19 10.01
N LYS A 44 10.35 6.63 8.89
CA LYS A 44 9.80 7.70 8.07
C LYS A 44 8.49 7.28 7.40
N TRP A 45 8.45 6.05 6.90
CA TRP A 45 7.24 5.47 6.29
C TRP A 45 6.11 5.40 7.32
N ALA A 46 6.37 4.83 8.50
CA ALA A 46 5.37 4.71 9.57
C ALA A 46 4.86 6.06 10.07
N ARG A 47 5.76 7.05 10.21
CA ARG A 47 5.34 8.41 10.55
C ARG A 47 4.40 8.97 9.49
N ASP A 48 4.82 8.96 8.22
CA ASP A 48 4.04 9.56 7.14
C ASP A 48 2.71 8.82 6.94
N HIS A 49 2.66 7.50 7.14
CA HIS A 49 1.45 6.68 7.12
C HIS A 49 0.48 6.97 8.28
N ARG A 50 1.00 7.13 9.50
CA ARG A 50 0.19 7.55 10.66
C ARG A 50 -0.38 8.96 10.49
N VAL A 51 0.36 9.88 9.86
CA VAL A 51 -0.17 11.20 9.48
C VAL A 51 -1.32 11.03 8.50
N HIS A 52 -1.13 10.22 7.46
CA HIS A 52 -2.14 9.94 6.44
C HIS A 52 -3.43 9.42 7.05
N HIS A 53 -3.40 8.39 7.91
CA HIS A 53 -4.62 7.91 8.56
C HIS A 53 -5.32 8.96 9.43
N LYS A 54 -4.54 9.77 10.17
CA LYS A 54 -5.11 10.74 11.11
C LYS A 54 -5.71 11.97 10.42
N TYR A 55 -5.21 12.31 9.24
CA TYR A 55 -5.56 13.55 8.53
C TYR A 55 -5.86 13.30 7.05
N SER A 56 -6.37 12.11 6.72
CA SER A 56 -6.60 11.62 5.36
C SER A 56 -7.32 12.67 4.52
N ASP A 57 -6.84 12.88 3.30
CA ASP A 57 -7.47 13.72 2.28
C ASP A 57 -7.62 15.21 2.67
N THR A 58 -6.84 15.66 3.67
CA THR A 58 -6.66 17.07 4.04
C THR A 58 -5.26 17.57 3.66
N ASP A 59 -4.99 18.86 3.82
CA ASP A 59 -3.65 19.44 3.59
C ASP A 59 -2.54 18.91 4.52
N ALA A 60 -2.89 18.20 5.58
CA ALA A 60 -1.94 17.50 6.44
C ALA A 60 -1.59 16.09 5.93
N ASP A 61 -2.33 15.54 4.97
CA ASP A 61 -2.04 14.26 4.33
C ASP A 61 -0.89 14.40 3.32
N PRO A 62 0.22 13.63 3.45
CA PRO A 62 1.32 13.64 2.49
C PRO A 62 0.90 13.39 1.04
N HIS A 63 -0.15 12.62 0.79
CA HIS A 63 -0.62 12.21 -0.53
C HIS A 63 -2.14 12.41 -0.70
N ASN A 64 -2.66 13.50 -0.13
CA ASN A 64 -4.05 13.96 -0.22
C ASN A 64 -4.70 13.69 -1.60
N ALA A 65 -5.64 12.74 -1.66
CA ALA A 65 -6.31 12.36 -2.90
C ALA A 65 -7.30 13.41 -3.42
N SER A 66 -7.78 14.32 -2.58
CA SER A 66 -8.63 15.46 -2.99
C SER A 66 -7.93 16.39 -3.97
N ARG A 67 -6.60 16.30 -4.10
CA ARG A 67 -5.79 17.04 -5.08
C ARG A 67 -5.66 16.35 -6.43
N GLY A 68 -6.36 15.23 -6.61
CA GLY A 68 -6.45 14.49 -7.85
C GLY A 68 -5.41 13.38 -7.97
N PHE A 69 -5.70 12.46 -8.90
CA PHE A 69 -4.97 11.22 -9.13
C PHE A 69 -3.46 11.42 -9.26
N PHE A 70 -3.01 12.36 -10.09
CA PHE A 70 -1.58 12.55 -10.34
C PHE A 70 -0.84 12.94 -9.06
N PHE A 71 -1.43 13.82 -8.23
CA PHE A 71 -0.83 14.24 -6.98
C PHE A 71 -0.69 13.06 -6.01
N SER A 72 -1.77 12.32 -5.75
CA SER A 72 -1.76 11.21 -4.78
C SER A 72 -0.96 10.00 -5.25
N HIS A 73 -0.83 9.80 -6.57
CA HIS A 73 -0.03 8.71 -7.12
C HIS A 73 1.47 9.02 -7.02
N VAL A 74 1.95 10.11 -7.63
CA VAL A 74 3.40 10.39 -7.70
C VAL A 74 3.76 11.87 -7.52
N GLY A 75 2.85 12.78 -7.82
CA GLY A 75 3.10 14.22 -7.79
C GLY A 75 3.51 14.74 -6.42
N TRP A 76 3.05 14.11 -5.33
CA TRP A 76 3.44 14.45 -3.96
C TRP A 76 4.96 14.30 -3.70
N LEU A 77 5.63 13.40 -4.42
CA LEU A 77 7.09 13.21 -4.37
C LEU A 77 7.86 14.25 -5.19
N MET A 78 7.19 14.87 -6.17
CA MET A 78 7.79 15.83 -7.11
C MET A 78 7.79 17.27 -6.58
N GLN A 79 7.31 17.50 -5.35
CA GLN A 79 7.22 18.83 -4.76
C GLN A 79 7.61 18.86 -3.27
N THR A 80 7.69 20.07 -2.72
CA THR A 80 7.85 20.27 -1.27
C THR A 80 6.58 19.83 -0.54
N LYS A 81 6.70 19.19 0.63
CA LYS A 81 5.55 18.86 1.47
C LYS A 81 4.78 20.13 1.86
N HIS A 82 3.46 20.03 2.00
CA HIS A 82 2.64 21.10 2.54
C HIS A 82 3.05 21.39 4.00
N PRO A 83 3.04 22.64 4.49
CA PRO A 83 3.43 22.98 5.86
C PRO A 83 2.67 22.18 6.91
N GLU A 84 1.39 21.90 6.68
CA GLU A 84 0.56 21.10 7.59
C GLU A 84 1.05 19.66 7.71
N VAL A 85 1.54 19.03 6.63
CA VAL A 85 2.17 17.70 6.69
C VAL A 85 3.38 17.72 7.64
N LEU A 86 4.19 18.79 7.57
CA LEU A 86 5.37 18.92 8.44
C LEU A 86 4.97 19.19 9.89
N ARG A 87 3.99 20.06 10.11
CA ARG A 87 3.51 20.44 11.43
C ARG A 87 2.87 19.26 12.15
N ARG A 88 1.94 18.56 11.48
CA ARG A 88 1.26 17.38 12.01
C ARG A 88 2.18 16.16 12.11
N GLY A 89 3.11 16.00 11.17
CA GLY A 89 4.10 14.93 11.22
C GLY A 89 5.02 14.98 12.44
N LYS A 90 5.32 16.17 12.98
CA LYS A 90 6.08 16.33 14.24
C LYS A 90 5.28 15.88 15.47
N GLN A 91 3.95 15.80 15.39
CA GLN A 91 3.06 15.41 16.48
C GLN A 91 2.78 13.89 16.49
N ILE A 92 3.21 13.17 15.46
CA ILE A 92 3.07 11.72 15.41
C ILE A 92 4.18 11.08 16.22
N ASP A 93 3.78 10.37 17.27
CA ASP A 93 4.68 9.50 18.01
C ASP A 93 5.12 8.32 17.14
N VAL A 94 6.43 8.05 17.13
CA VAL A 94 7.08 6.89 16.51
C VAL A 94 8.13 6.27 17.44
N SER A 95 8.12 6.60 18.74
CA SER A 95 9.07 6.06 19.69
C SER A 95 8.96 4.54 19.81
N ASP A 96 7.76 3.99 19.63
CA ASP A 96 7.52 2.54 19.59
C ASP A 96 8.22 1.86 18.42
N VAL A 97 8.26 2.51 17.24
CA VAL A 97 8.91 1.98 16.04
C VAL A 97 10.42 2.03 16.22
N LEU A 98 10.93 3.10 16.83
CA LEU A 98 12.35 3.26 17.15
C LEU A 98 12.81 2.35 18.30
N ALA A 99 11.91 1.94 19.19
CA ALA A 99 12.21 0.99 20.26
C ALA A 99 12.46 -0.43 19.74
N ASP A 100 12.03 -0.76 18.52
CA ASP A 100 12.37 -2.01 17.87
C ASP A 100 13.85 -2.01 17.43
N PRO A 101 14.73 -2.85 18.01
CA PRO A 101 16.15 -2.84 17.69
C PRO A 101 16.45 -3.16 16.22
N VAL A 102 15.59 -3.93 15.55
CA VAL A 102 15.76 -4.24 14.12
C VAL A 102 15.53 -2.98 13.28
N VAL A 103 14.51 -2.20 13.62
CA VAL A 103 14.21 -0.93 12.93
C VAL A 103 15.21 0.16 13.28
N ALA A 104 15.68 0.23 14.53
CA ALA A 104 16.76 1.14 14.93
C ALA A 104 18.05 0.84 14.15
N PHE A 105 18.39 -0.43 13.96
CA PHE A 105 19.51 -0.86 13.12
C PHE A 105 19.29 -0.46 11.65
N GLN A 106 18.10 -0.71 11.11
CA GLN A 106 17.71 -0.31 9.75
C GLN A 106 17.86 1.21 9.54
N GLN A 107 17.38 2.02 10.49
CA GLN A 107 17.46 3.47 10.47
C GLN A 107 18.92 3.96 10.49
N LYS A 108 19.78 3.35 11.32
CA LYS A 108 21.20 3.73 11.45
C LYS A 108 22.01 3.40 10.20
N TYR A 109 21.79 2.23 9.60
CA TYR A 109 22.57 1.74 8.45
C TYR A 109 21.81 1.81 7.12
N PHE A 110 20.74 2.62 7.07
CA PHE A 110 19.77 2.63 5.97
C PHE A 110 20.43 2.70 4.60
N LYS A 111 21.33 3.66 4.36
CA LYS A 111 21.94 3.87 3.04
C LYS A 111 22.67 2.62 2.52
N SER A 112 23.47 1.98 3.37
CA SER A 112 24.23 0.78 3.03
C SER A 112 23.32 -0.42 2.83
N LEU A 113 22.37 -0.64 3.74
CA LEU A 113 21.42 -1.74 3.66
C LEU A 113 20.52 -1.60 2.42
N GLN A 114 20.04 -0.39 2.14
CA GLN A 114 19.24 -0.07 0.97
C GLN A 114 20.01 -0.40 -0.31
N LEU A 115 21.26 0.07 -0.43
CA LEU A 115 22.10 -0.25 -1.58
C LEU A 115 22.28 -1.76 -1.78
N ILE A 116 22.51 -2.50 -0.70
CA ILE A 116 22.70 -3.96 -0.75
C ILE A 116 21.42 -4.67 -1.19
N PHE A 117 20.31 -4.47 -0.48
CA PHE A 117 19.11 -5.29 -0.66
C PHE A 117 18.21 -4.82 -1.81
N TRP A 118 18.23 -3.55 -2.19
CA TRP A 118 17.46 -3.06 -3.33
C TRP A 118 18.23 -3.11 -4.64
N PHE A 119 19.56 -3.00 -4.64
CA PHE A 119 20.33 -2.92 -5.87
C PHE A 119 21.36 -4.05 -6.02
N ILE A 120 22.38 -4.11 -5.16
CA ILE A 120 23.51 -5.04 -5.34
C ILE A 120 23.03 -6.48 -5.39
N LEU A 121 22.37 -6.96 -4.34
CA LEU A 121 21.93 -8.35 -4.23
C LEU A 121 20.99 -8.76 -5.38
N PRO A 122 19.88 -8.05 -5.67
CA PRO A 122 18.99 -8.48 -6.74
C PRO A 122 19.65 -8.38 -8.12
N VAL A 123 20.63 -7.50 -8.34
CA VAL A 123 21.36 -7.40 -9.62
C VAL A 123 22.42 -8.49 -9.75
N SER A 124 23.15 -8.79 -8.69
CA SER A 124 24.24 -9.78 -8.72
C SER A 124 23.73 -11.22 -8.85
N VAL A 125 22.59 -11.58 -8.26
CA VAL A 125 22.09 -12.96 -8.31
C VAL A 125 21.90 -13.46 -9.76
N PRO A 126 21.21 -12.75 -10.66
CA PRO A 126 21.11 -13.17 -12.05
C PRO A 126 22.45 -13.31 -12.76
N CYS A 127 23.37 -12.37 -12.52
CA CYS A 127 24.69 -12.39 -13.13
C CYS A 127 25.52 -13.59 -12.66
N LEU A 128 25.46 -13.94 -11.39
CA LEU A 128 26.27 -15.00 -10.79
C LEU A 128 25.66 -16.40 -10.95
N CYS A 129 24.33 -16.53 -10.91
CA CYS A 129 23.67 -17.82 -10.86
C CYS A 129 23.30 -18.39 -12.24
N TRP A 130 23.08 -17.54 -13.24
CA TRP A 130 22.76 -18.00 -14.61
C TRP A 130 23.42 -17.17 -15.71
N GLY A 131 24.39 -16.32 -15.38
CA GLY A 131 25.22 -15.63 -16.37
C GLY A 131 24.52 -14.47 -17.09
N GLU A 132 23.51 -13.85 -16.48
CA GLU A 132 22.88 -12.66 -17.05
C GLU A 132 23.86 -11.48 -17.12
N THR A 133 23.73 -10.63 -18.14
CA THR A 133 24.58 -9.44 -18.22
C THR A 133 24.24 -8.44 -17.12
N LEU A 134 25.24 -7.71 -16.63
CA LEU A 134 25.05 -6.67 -15.61
C LEU A 134 24.01 -5.62 -16.06
N PHE A 135 24.02 -5.27 -17.34
CA PHE A 135 23.10 -4.29 -17.92
C PHE A 135 21.64 -4.79 -17.88
N ASN A 136 21.38 -5.99 -18.39
CA ASN A 136 20.04 -6.58 -18.39
C ASN A 136 19.51 -6.78 -16.97
N SER A 137 20.34 -7.29 -16.06
CA SER A 137 19.96 -7.51 -14.66
C SER A 137 19.65 -6.19 -13.93
N SER A 138 20.40 -5.12 -14.24
CA SER A 138 20.15 -3.77 -13.71
C SER A 138 18.84 -3.19 -14.22
N LEU A 139 18.58 -3.25 -15.53
CA LEU A 139 17.32 -2.79 -16.11
C LEU A 139 16.13 -3.59 -15.57
N ALA A 140 16.24 -4.92 -15.50
CA ALA A 140 15.20 -5.76 -14.93
C ALA A 140 14.92 -5.42 -13.45
N ASN A 141 15.94 -5.02 -12.69
CA ASN A 141 15.76 -4.54 -11.32
C ASN A 141 15.02 -3.20 -11.25
N ILE A 142 15.33 -2.26 -12.14
CA ILE A 142 14.64 -0.96 -12.23
C ILE A 142 13.18 -1.16 -12.66
N THR A 143 12.92 -2.00 -13.67
CA THR A 143 11.56 -2.36 -14.09
C THR A 143 10.75 -2.96 -12.95
N ARG A 144 11.33 -3.92 -12.22
CA ARG A 144 10.71 -4.50 -11.02
C ARG A 144 10.33 -3.41 -10.00
N TRP A 145 11.24 -2.49 -9.72
CA TRP A 145 10.99 -1.41 -8.78
C TRP A 145 9.87 -0.48 -9.25
N VAL A 146 9.84 -0.12 -10.54
CA VAL A 146 8.75 0.69 -11.14
C VAL A 146 7.39 0.00 -10.98
N ILE A 147 7.31 -1.30 -11.25
CA ILE A 147 6.08 -2.10 -11.11
C ILE A 147 5.60 -2.09 -9.64
N ILE A 148 6.51 -2.34 -8.68
CA ILE A 148 6.17 -2.36 -7.26
C ILE A 148 5.70 -0.97 -6.80
N ILE A 149 6.47 0.08 -7.11
CA ILE A 149 6.21 1.40 -6.56
C ILE A 149 4.90 1.99 -7.10
N ASN A 150 4.57 1.78 -8.38
CA ASN A 150 3.28 2.17 -8.94
C ASN A 150 2.13 1.36 -8.32
N GLY A 151 2.38 0.08 -8.00
CA GLY A 151 1.47 -0.73 -7.21
C GLY A 151 1.16 -0.12 -5.84
N MET A 152 2.20 0.24 -5.10
CA MET A 152 2.03 0.87 -3.79
C MET A 152 1.38 2.25 -3.88
N TRP A 153 1.77 3.06 -4.86
CA TRP A 153 1.18 4.38 -5.11
C TRP A 153 -0.27 4.31 -5.58
N SER A 154 -0.69 3.19 -6.19
CA SER A 154 -2.08 2.99 -6.57
C SER A 154 -3.02 2.87 -5.37
N ILE A 155 -2.51 2.47 -4.19
CA ILE A 155 -3.28 2.46 -2.94
C ILE A 155 -3.67 3.90 -2.59
N ASN A 156 -2.70 4.81 -2.58
CA ASN A 156 -2.94 6.22 -2.26
C ASN A 156 -3.82 6.94 -3.30
N SER A 157 -3.83 6.48 -4.55
CA SER A 157 -4.58 7.12 -5.64
C SER A 157 -5.84 6.35 -6.03
N LEU A 158 -5.72 5.19 -6.67
CA LEU A 158 -6.86 4.42 -7.13
C LEU A 158 -7.78 4.01 -5.99
N ALA A 159 -7.23 3.55 -4.85
CA ALA A 159 -8.06 3.12 -3.73
C ALA A 159 -8.68 4.30 -2.94
N HIS A 160 -8.28 5.55 -3.17
CA HIS A 160 -8.97 6.73 -2.63
C HIS A 160 -10.00 7.34 -3.59
N ILE A 161 -9.89 7.05 -4.89
CA ILE A 161 -10.69 7.72 -5.93
C ILE A 161 -11.76 6.76 -6.50
N PHE A 162 -11.41 5.49 -6.71
CA PHE A 162 -12.22 4.54 -7.44
C PHE A 162 -12.51 3.28 -6.62
N GLY A 163 -13.77 3.10 -6.26
CA GLY A 163 -14.25 1.92 -5.57
C GLY A 163 -15.54 2.18 -4.81
N ASN A 164 -16.06 1.14 -4.17
CA ASN A 164 -17.21 1.25 -3.27
C ASN A 164 -16.75 1.46 -1.80
N ARG A 165 -17.67 1.89 -0.94
CA ARG A 165 -17.39 2.26 0.46
C ARG A 165 -18.32 1.54 1.45
N PRO A 166 -18.25 0.21 1.52
CA PRO A 166 -19.22 -0.60 2.23
C PRO A 166 -19.21 -0.42 3.76
N TYR A 167 -18.19 0.23 4.34
CA TYR A 167 -18.05 0.42 5.80
C TYR A 167 -18.19 1.87 6.23
N ASN A 168 -17.72 2.81 5.40
CA ASN A 168 -17.80 4.24 5.70
C ASN A 168 -17.85 5.08 4.42
N ARG A 169 -19.03 5.63 4.10
CA ARG A 169 -19.29 6.45 2.91
C ARG A 169 -18.73 7.86 3.00
N ASP A 170 -18.38 8.32 4.21
CA ASP A 170 -17.98 9.70 4.48
C ASP A 170 -16.46 9.93 4.33
N ILE A 171 -15.70 8.87 4.02
CA ILE A 171 -14.24 8.93 3.78
C ILE A 171 -13.91 8.61 2.31
N HIS A 172 -12.80 9.12 1.79
CA HIS A 172 -12.38 8.83 0.42
C HIS A 172 -11.93 7.37 0.16
N PRO A 173 -11.18 6.69 1.06
CA PRO A 173 -10.77 5.30 0.88
C PRO A 173 -11.92 4.39 0.46
N SER A 174 -11.65 3.52 -0.49
CA SER A 174 -12.61 2.68 -1.20
C SER A 174 -12.05 1.28 -1.41
N GLU A 175 -12.93 0.29 -1.50
CA GLU A 175 -12.56 -1.09 -1.85
C GLU A 175 -12.27 -1.17 -3.36
N ASN A 176 -11.10 -1.71 -3.71
CA ASN A 176 -10.66 -1.84 -5.09
C ASN A 176 -9.94 -3.18 -5.31
N VAL A 177 -10.61 -4.11 -6.00
CA VAL A 177 -10.11 -5.47 -6.25
C VAL A 177 -8.80 -5.46 -7.05
N THR A 178 -8.68 -4.60 -8.06
CA THR A 178 -7.46 -4.49 -8.87
C THR A 178 -6.27 -4.08 -8.03
N VAL A 179 -6.47 -3.09 -7.15
CA VAL A 179 -5.44 -2.68 -6.19
C VAL A 179 -5.16 -3.81 -5.22
N ALA A 180 -6.16 -4.55 -4.73
CA ALA A 180 -5.99 -5.64 -3.78
C ALA A 180 -5.11 -6.77 -4.36
N VAL A 181 -5.35 -7.16 -5.62
CA VAL A 181 -4.52 -8.16 -6.32
C VAL A 181 -3.08 -7.66 -6.45
N TRP A 182 -2.90 -6.43 -6.91
CA TRP A 182 -1.57 -5.88 -7.17
C TRP A 182 -0.76 -5.60 -5.91
N SER A 183 -1.43 -5.20 -4.82
CA SER A 183 -0.82 -4.85 -3.54
C SER A 183 -0.82 -6.00 -2.52
N MET A 184 -1.14 -7.23 -2.94
CA MET A 184 -1.22 -8.40 -2.04
C MET A 184 -2.20 -8.21 -0.85
N GLY A 185 -3.27 -7.43 -1.04
CA GLY A 185 -4.37 -7.27 -0.08
C GLY A 185 -4.63 -5.86 0.44
N GLU A 186 -3.91 -4.84 0.01
CA GLU A 186 -4.08 -3.46 0.54
C GLU A 186 -5.12 -2.63 -0.21
N GLY A 187 -5.81 -3.22 -1.20
CA GLY A 187 -6.89 -2.57 -1.94
C GLY A 187 -8.23 -2.55 -1.21
N TRP A 188 -8.34 -3.24 -0.06
CA TRP A 188 -9.51 -3.22 0.82
C TRP A 188 -9.49 -1.98 1.72
N HIS A 189 -9.42 -0.81 1.08
CA HIS A 189 -8.95 0.40 1.71
C HIS A 189 -10.01 1.14 2.53
N ASN A 190 -11.30 1.00 2.18
CA ASN A 190 -12.39 1.52 3.00
C ASN A 190 -12.47 0.78 4.33
N TYR A 191 -12.34 -0.55 4.29
CA TYR A 191 -12.26 -1.38 5.50
C TYR A 191 -11.06 -0.97 6.33
N HIS A 192 -9.89 -0.90 5.71
CA HIS A 192 -8.64 -0.58 6.40
C HIS A 192 -8.70 0.78 7.10
N HIS A 193 -9.22 1.82 6.46
CA HIS A 193 -9.36 3.14 7.10
C HIS A 193 -10.43 3.17 8.19
N THR A 194 -11.42 2.28 8.12
CA THR A 194 -12.45 2.13 9.16
C THR A 194 -11.93 1.34 10.37
N PHE A 195 -11.14 0.30 10.12
CA PHE A 195 -10.58 -0.62 11.13
C PHE A 195 -9.04 -0.73 11.00
N PRO A 196 -8.30 0.36 11.28
CA PRO A 196 -6.86 0.42 11.00
C PRO A 196 -6.02 -0.52 11.85
N LEU A 197 -6.58 -1.10 12.92
CA LEU A 197 -5.88 -2.04 13.79
C LEU A 197 -6.07 -3.50 13.38
N ASP A 198 -6.89 -3.80 12.38
CA ASP A 198 -7.06 -5.17 11.89
C ASP A 198 -5.79 -5.66 11.18
N TYR A 199 -5.24 -6.80 11.62
CA TYR A 199 -4.05 -7.40 11.00
C TYR A 199 -4.28 -7.90 9.58
N LYS A 200 -5.55 -8.10 9.18
CA LYS A 200 -5.95 -8.50 7.83
C LYS A 200 -6.02 -7.31 6.89
N ALA A 201 -6.24 -6.11 7.42
CA ALA A 201 -6.60 -4.91 6.67
C ALA A 201 -7.80 -5.10 5.72
N ALA A 202 -8.63 -6.12 5.97
CA ALA A 202 -9.76 -6.49 5.13
C ALA A 202 -10.75 -7.36 5.93
N GLU A 203 -12.04 -7.27 5.59
CA GLU A 203 -13.00 -8.30 6.00
C GLU A 203 -12.80 -9.54 5.12
N LEU A 204 -12.14 -10.57 5.66
CA LEU A 204 -11.80 -11.75 4.88
C LEU A 204 -12.89 -12.82 4.89
N GLY A 205 -13.31 -13.23 3.70
CA GLY A 205 -13.94 -14.54 3.44
C GLY A 205 -12.92 -15.62 3.08
N ASN A 206 -12.04 -15.37 2.09
CA ASN A 206 -10.94 -16.26 1.67
C ASN A 206 -9.64 -15.48 1.35
N TYR A 207 -8.49 -16.16 1.29
CA TYR A 207 -7.17 -15.53 1.07
C TYR A 207 -6.89 -15.09 -0.38
N GLY A 208 -7.80 -15.33 -1.34
CA GLY A 208 -7.54 -15.18 -2.77
C GLY A 208 -7.09 -13.77 -3.19
N PHE A 209 -7.45 -12.76 -2.40
CA PHE A 209 -7.15 -11.36 -2.66
C PHE A 209 -6.40 -10.69 -1.50
N ASN A 210 -5.78 -11.48 -0.62
CA ASN A 210 -5.02 -10.97 0.52
C ASN A 210 -3.90 -11.95 0.94
N ILE A 211 -2.92 -12.10 0.04
CA ILE A 211 -1.76 -12.98 0.23
C ILE A 211 -0.94 -12.55 1.45
N THR A 212 -0.88 -11.25 1.75
CA THR A 212 -0.20 -10.74 2.95
C THR A 212 -0.75 -11.39 4.22
N THR A 213 -2.07 -11.49 4.36
CA THR A 213 -2.67 -12.14 5.52
C THR A 213 -2.33 -13.62 5.57
N ALA A 214 -2.43 -14.34 4.45
CA ALA A 214 -2.08 -15.76 4.41
C ALA A 214 -0.65 -16.03 4.90
N LEU A 215 0.30 -15.17 4.52
CA LEU A 215 1.69 -15.25 4.98
C LEU A 215 1.81 -14.91 6.47
N ILE A 216 1.10 -13.89 6.98
CA ILE A 216 1.07 -13.59 8.42
C ILE A 216 0.50 -14.80 9.20
N ASP A 217 -0.57 -15.42 8.73
CA ASP A 217 -1.18 -16.59 9.36
C ASP A 217 -0.26 -17.81 9.32
N MET A 218 0.50 -18.01 8.25
CA MET A 218 1.57 -19.02 8.19
C MET A 218 2.64 -18.75 9.27
N PHE A 219 3.09 -17.50 9.41
CA PHE A 219 4.04 -17.14 10.47
C PHE A 219 3.43 -17.23 11.87
N SER A 220 2.12 -17.03 12.02
CA SER A 220 1.39 -17.23 13.27
C SER A 220 1.34 -18.69 13.66
N TYR A 221 1.08 -19.58 12.68
CA TYR A 221 1.05 -21.03 12.87
C TYR A 221 2.38 -21.57 13.43
N ILE A 222 3.52 -21.08 12.94
CA ILE A 222 4.84 -21.44 13.48
C ILE A 222 5.25 -20.63 14.72
N GLY A 223 4.34 -19.80 15.24
CA GLY A 223 4.51 -19.01 16.46
C GLY A 223 5.46 -17.81 16.33
N TRP A 224 5.70 -17.31 15.12
CA TRP A 224 6.54 -16.13 14.85
C TRP A 224 5.73 -14.84 14.78
N ALA A 225 4.48 -14.89 14.35
CA ALA A 225 3.49 -13.82 14.54
C ALA A 225 2.52 -14.21 15.68
N TYR A 226 2.02 -13.23 16.43
CA TYR A 226 1.08 -13.45 17.52
C TYR A 226 0.33 -12.17 17.86
N ASP A 227 -0.69 -12.25 18.73
CA ASP A 227 -1.52 -11.10 19.13
C ASP A 227 -2.17 -10.41 17.90
N LEU A 228 -2.70 -11.24 16.99
CA LEU A 228 -3.35 -10.83 15.75
C LEU A 228 -4.68 -10.13 16.09
N LYS A 229 -4.76 -8.83 15.87
CA LYS A 229 -5.95 -8.03 16.21
C LYS A 229 -6.98 -8.06 15.10
N GLN A 230 -8.24 -8.28 15.45
CA GLN A 230 -9.38 -8.21 14.54
C GLN A 230 -10.56 -7.55 15.26
N PRO A 231 -11.35 -6.67 14.61
CA PRO A 231 -12.59 -6.18 15.17
C PRO A 231 -13.61 -7.31 15.32
N SER A 232 -14.52 -7.16 16.29
CA SER A 232 -15.65 -8.10 16.42
C SER A 232 -16.57 -8.02 15.21
N LYS A 233 -17.19 -9.14 14.82
CA LYS A 233 -18.17 -9.18 13.73
C LYS A 233 -19.30 -8.15 13.91
N THR A 234 -19.81 -8.01 15.14
CA THR A 234 -20.84 -7.03 15.47
C THR A 234 -20.39 -5.59 15.21
N LEU A 235 -19.13 -5.25 15.49
CA LEU A 235 -18.60 -3.92 15.20
C LEU A 235 -18.51 -3.66 13.69
N VAL A 236 -18.10 -4.66 12.92
CA VAL A 236 -18.03 -4.57 11.45
C VAL A 236 -19.43 -4.40 10.86
N GLU A 237 -20.39 -5.21 11.30
CA GLU A 237 -21.79 -5.11 10.90
C GLU A 237 -22.37 -3.72 11.22
N GLN A 238 -22.14 -3.22 12.44
CA GLN A 238 -22.61 -1.89 12.84
C GLN A 238 -22.05 -0.78 11.96
N ALA A 239 -20.77 -0.84 11.58
CA ALA A 239 -20.18 0.13 10.67
C ALA A 239 -20.82 0.03 9.28
N ALA A 240 -20.93 -1.18 8.73
CA ALA A 240 -21.53 -1.41 7.42
C ALA A 240 -22.98 -0.90 7.33
N ARG A 241 -23.79 -1.16 8.37
CA ARG A 241 -25.19 -0.69 8.42
C ARG A 241 -25.33 0.81 8.67
N ARG A 242 -24.52 1.38 9.57
CA ARG A 242 -24.67 2.78 10.01
C ARG A 242 -24.01 3.77 9.07
N THR A 243 -22.82 3.47 8.60
CA THR A 243 -21.97 4.40 7.84
C THR A 243 -21.57 3.86 6.46
N GLY A 244 -21.76 2.57 6.18
CA GLY A 244 -21.50 2.00 4.86
C GLY A 244 -22.37 2.62 3.77
N ASP A 245 -21.92 2.60 2.52
CA ASP A 245 -22.63 3.14 1.35
C ASP A 245 -23.72 2.22 0.77
N GLY A 246 -24.12 1.19 1.52
CA GLY A 246 -25.10 0.18 1.07
C GLY A 246 -24.54 -0.89 0.14
N THR A 247 -23.24 -0.86 -0.19
CA THR A 247 -22.63 -1.87 -1.09
C THR A 247 -22.09 -3.10 -0.36
N HIS A 248 -22.17 -3.15 0.98
CA HIS A 248 -21.72 -4.31 1.75
C HIS A 248 -22.48 -5.58 1.32
N PRO A 249 -21.81 -6.73 1.09
CA PRO A 249 -22.44 -7.94 0.55
C PRO A 249 -23.55 -8.50 1.43
N GLU A 250 -23.39 -8.45 2.75
CA GLU A 250 -24.33 -9.04 3.72
C GLU A 250 -25.24 -8.02 4.42
N PHE A 251 -24.82 -6.77 4.52
CA PHE A 251 -25.41 -5.78 5.43
C PHE A 251 -25.83 -4.49 4.73
N GLY A 252 -25.57 -4.37 3.43
CA GLY A 252 -25.89 -3.20 2.65
C GLY A 252 -27.35 -3.23 2.19
N ASP A 253 -28.06 -2.12 2.38
CA ASP A 253 -29.31 -1.87 1.67
C ASP A 253 -28.97 -1.33 0.28
N SER A 254 -29.14 -2.17 -0.76
CA SER A 254 -28.87 -1.82 -2.17
C SER A 254 -29.79 -0.74 -2.74
N HIS A 255 -30.66 -0.17 -1.91
CA HIS A 255 -31.61 0.85 -2.24
C HIS A 255 -31.02 2.27 -2.40
N ASP A 256 -29.70 2.47 -2.30
CA ASP A 256 -29.09 3.83 -2.35
C ASP A 256 -27.75 3.88 -3.13
N THR A 257 -27.43 2.83 -3.89
CA THR A 257 -26.11 2.69 -4.51
C THR A 257 -26.01 3.43 -5.85
N LYS A 258 -25.13 4.44 -5.94
CA LYS A 258 -24.82 5.16 -7.18
C LYS A 258 -24.40 4.20 -8.31
N PRO A 259 -24.75 4.45 -9.60
CA PRO A 259 -24.46 3.54 -10.72
C PRO A 259 -22.99 3.15 -10.87
N GLY A 260 -22.05 4.07 -10.59
CA GLY A 260 -20.61 3.81 -10.64
C GLY A 260 -20.09 2.86 -9.55
N ASN A 261 -20.82 2.71 -8.44
CA ASN A 261 -20.46 1.80 -7.35
C ASN A 261 -20.99 0.39 -7.60
N LEU A 262 -21.93 0.18 -8.54
CA LEU A 262 -22.58 -1.11 -8.77
C LEU A 262 -21.64 -2.15 -9.39
N ALA A 263 -20.77 -1.72 -10.33
CA ALA A 263 -19.78 -2.60 -10.95
C ALA A 263 -18.71 -3.04 -9.94
N THR A 264 -18.20 -2.12 -9.12
CA THR A 264 -17.26 -2.44 -8.05
C THR A 264 -17.92 -3.29 -6.96
N ALA A 265 -19.16 -2.97 -6.57
CA ALA A 265 -19.94 -3.78 -5.64
C ALA A 265 -20.20 -5.19 -6.18
N THR A 266 -20.35 -5.36 -7.49
CA THR A 266 -20.50 -6.68 -8.13
C THR A 266 -19.19 -7.46 -8.10
N ALA A 267 -18.06 -6.82 -8.41
CA ALA A 267 -16.74 -7.43 -8.27
C ALA A 267 -16.45 -7.79 -6.80
N TYR A 268 -16.79 -6.90 -5.86
CA TYR A 268 -16.68 -7.12 -4.42
C TYR A 268 -17.56 -8.27 -3.94
N LYS A 269 -18.83 -8.30 -4.34
CA LYS A 269 -19.77 -9.41 -4.06
C LYS A 269 -19.32 -10.72 -4.70
N ALA A 270 -18.71 -10.70 -5.89
CA ALA A 270 -18.16 -11.90 -6.52
C ALA A 270 -16.95 -12.46 -5.75
N VAL A 271 -16.15 -11.58 -5.13
CA VAL A 271 -15.07 -11.97 -4.21
C VAL A 271 -15.61 -12.50 -2.88
N MET A 272 -16.72 -11.94 -2.38
CA MET A 272 -17.28 -12.24 -1.06
C MET A 272 -18.39 -13.32 -1.05
N GLY A 273 -18.99 -13.67 -2.19
CA GLY A 273 -19.74 -14.92 -2.40
C GLY A 273 -21.27 -14.96 -2.19
N THR A 274 -22.07 -13.90 -2.45
CA THR A 274 -23.58 -13.97 -2.35
C THR A 274 -24.38 -12.98 -3.25
N THR A 275 -25.67 -13.29 -3.52
CA THR A 275 -26.59 -12.77 -4.58
C THR A 275 -27.73 -11.80 -4.15
N THR A 276 -28.00 -10.75 -4.98
CA THR A 276 -29.25 -9.93 -5.30
C THR A 276 -29.93 -9.03 -4.21
N ALA A 277 -30.58 -7.84 -4.39
CA ALA A 277 -30.96 -6.90 -5.50
C ALA A 277 -31.45 -5.46 -5.04
N ALA A 278 -31.13 -4.40 -5.83
CA ALA A 278 -31.79 -3.11 -6.26
C ALA A 278 -32.42 -1.93 -5.39
N ALA A 279 -31.90 -0.69 -5.60
CA ALA A 279 -32.46 0.63 -6.07
C ALA A 279 -32.94 1.82 -5.14
N GLY A 280 -32.44 3.07 -5.40
CA GLY A 280 -32.91 4.42 -4.91
C GLY A 280 -31.79 5.53 -4.83
N ASP A 281 -32.11 6.84 -4.70
CA ASP A 281 -31.39 7.99 -5.34
C ASP A 281 -31.15 9.30 -4.49
N GLU A 282 -30.13 10.12 -4.88
CA GLU A 282 -29.79 11.57 -4.61
C GLU A 282 -29.51 12.12 -3.16
N LYS A 283 -28.71 13.17 -2.81
CA LYS A 283 -27.97 14.31 -3.42
C LYS A 283 -26.96 14.89 -2.37
N GLY A 284 -25.90 15.61 -2.78
CA GLY A 284 -24.84 16.16 -1.89
C GLY A 284 -24.73 17.70 -1.85
N ILE A 285 -24.14 18.24 -0.77
CA ILE A 285 -23.87 19.67 -0.54
C ILE A 285 -22.36 19.92 -0.42
N GLY A 286 -21.90 21.05 -0.97
CA GLY A 286 -20.49 21.41 -1.21
C GLY A 286 -19.71 22.03 -0.04
N THR A 287 -18.45 22.38 -0.34
CA THR A 287 -17.40 22.81 0.59
C THR A 287 -16.86 24.21 0.26
N GLU A 288 -16.55 24.99 1.30
CA GLU A 288 -15.90 26.31 1.26
C GLU A 288 -14.36 26.26 1.21
N ASN A 289 -13.78 27.37 0.71
CA ASN A 289 -12.39 27.62 0.34
C ASN A 289 -11.46 27.97 1.53
N THR A 290 -10.19 27.54 1.50
CA THR A 290 -9.11 28.06 2.38
C THR A 290 -7.83 28.42 1.60
N ASN A 291 -7.21 29.53 2.02
CA ASN A 291 -5.95 30.15 1.57
C ASN A 291 -4.95 29.25 0.82
N THR A 292 -4.54 29.68 -0.37
CA THR A 292 -3.67 28.93 -1.28
C THR A 292 -2.19 29.01 -0.90
N PHE A 293 -1.68 27.97 -0.23
CA PHE A 293 -0.24 27.70 -0.19
C PHE A 293 0.19 27.01 -1.49
N THR A 294 1.14 27.60 -2.22
CA THR A 294 1.70 26.97 -3.43
C THR A 294 2.96 26.16 -3.08
N GLN A 295 2.89 24.84 -3.23
CA GLN A 295 4.06 23.96 -3.11
C GLN A 295 5.04 24.18 -4.26
N ARG A 296 6.34 24.12 -3.96
CA ARG A 296 7.40 24.27 -4.96
C ARG A 296 7.79 22.93 -5.57
N ILE A 297 7.95 22.91 -6.89
CA ILE A 297 8.41 21.73 -7.63
C ILE A 297 9.87 21.44 -7.28
N LYS A 298 10.18 20.16 -7.08
CA LYS A 298 11.53 19.63 -6.92
C LYS A 298 11.97 19.01 -8.24
N TRP A 299 12.56 19.83 -9.11
CA TRP A 299 12.95 19.41 -10.46
C TRP A 299 13.88 18.20 -10.50
N LEU A 300 14.78 18.06 -9.52
CA LEU A 300 15.62 16.86 -9.41
C LEU A 300 14.78 15.58 -9.19
N ASN A 301 13.72 15.66 -8.39
CA ASN A 301 12.82 14.53 -8.15
C ASN A 301 12.01 14.23 -9.41
N VAL A 302 11.51 15.27 -10.10
CA VAL A 302 10.81 15.10 -11.38
C VAL A 302 11.71 14.36 -12.37
N PHE A 303 12.94 14.85 -12.58
CA PHE A 303 13.90 14.24 -13.48
C PHE A 303 14.21 12.79 -13.09
N ALA A 304 14.54 12.53 -11.83
CA ALA A 304 14.92 11.19 -11.37
C ALA A 304 13.77 10.19 -11.49
N ILE A 305 12.54 10.58 -11.11
CA ILE A 305 11.36 9.72 -11.24
C ILE A 305 11.07 9.44 -12.72
N SER A 306 11.07 10.47 -13.57
CA SER A 306 10.84 10.30 -15.01
C SER A 306 11.89 9.39 -15.64
N LEU A 307 13.17 9.59 -15.32
CA LEU A 307 14.25 8.75 -15.84
C LEU A 307 14.10 7.29 -15.39
N LEU A 308 13.81 7.03 -14.12
CA LEU A 308 13.58 5.66 -13.63
C LEU A 308 12.39 4.99 -14.30
N HIS A 309 11.32 5.72 -14.60
CA HIS A 309 10.16 5.17 -15.32
C HIS A 309 10.48 4.89 -16.79
N LEU A 310 11.24 5.75 -17.46
CA LEU A 310 11.71 5.51 -18.83
C LEU A 310 12.64 4.30 -18.90
N LEU A 311 13.58 4.19 -17.95
CA LEU A 311 14.45 3.01 -17.83
C LEU A 311 13.66 1.75 -17.49
N GLY A 312 12.64 1.85 -16.64
CA GLY A 312 11.75 0.74 -16.32
C GLY A 312 10.96 0.28 -17.53
N LEU A 313 10.45 1.21 -18.35
CA LEU A 313 9.75 0.91 -19.60
C LEU A 313 10.68 0.23 -20.62
N TYR A 314 11.87 0.77 -20.82
CA TYR A 314 12.87 0.12 -21.67
C TYR A 314 13.30 -1.25 -21.13
N GLY A 315 13.45 -1.36 -19.80
CA GLY A 315 13.74 -2.61 -19.13
C GLY A 315 12.63 -3.65 -19.26
N SER A 316 11.36 -3.26 -19.45
CA SER A 316 10.28 -4.19 -19.80
C SER A 316 10.50 -4.81 -21.18
N PHE A 317 10.93 -4.01 -22.16
CA PHE A 317 11.32 -4.54 -23.48
C PHE A 317 12.51 -5.50 -23.35
N VAL A 318 13.56 -5.10 -22.63
CA VAL A 318 14.72 -5.96 -22.39
C VAL A 318 14.31 -7.25 -21.69
N GLY A 319 13.47 -7.17 -20.65
CA GLY A 319 13.00 -8.33 -19.90
C GLY A 319 12.20 -9.34 -20.72
N LEU A 320 11.43 -8.86 -21.71
CA LEU A 320 10.59 -9.70 -22.56
C LEU A 320 11.35 -10.32 -23.75
N PHE A 321 12.32 -9.61 -24.31
CA PHE A 321 12.91 -9.99 -25.61
C PHE A 321 14.41 -10.26 -25.58
N VAL A 322 15.13 -9.84 -24.53
CA VAL A 322 16.61 -9.84 -24.52
C VAL A 322 17.18 -10.54 -23.29
N ALA A 323 16.62 -10.30 -22.11
CA ALA A 323 17.06 -10.89 -20.87
C ALA A 323 16.79 -12.41 -20.87
N MET A 324 17.58 -13.14 -20.10
CA MET A 324 17.32 -14.55 -19.88
C MET A 324 15.95 -14.73 -19.19
N PRO A 325 15.12 -15.71 -19.59
CA PRO A 325 13.79 -15.91 -19.01
C PRO A 325 13.81 -16.05 -17.48
N LEU A 326 14.87 -16.67 -16.94
CA LEU A 326 15.06 -16.82 -15.49
C LEU A 326 15.26 -15.48 -14.77
N THR A 327 15.86 -14.48 -15.43
CA THR A 327 15.98 -13.11 -14.90
C THR A 327 14.60 -12.49 -14.72
N ALA A 328 13.75 -12.54 -15.75
CA ALA A 328 12.40 -11.99 -15.67
C ALA A 328 11.55 -12.68 -14.60
N ALA A 329 11.58 -14.02 -14.55
CA ALA A 329 10.86 -14.81 -13.56
C ALA A 329 11.32 -14.51 -12.12
N PHE A 330 12.64 -14.43 -11.89
CA PHE A 330 13.20 -14.11 -10.57
C PHE A 330 12.74 -12.74 -10.06
N LYS A 331 12.70 -11.73 -10.94
CA LYS A 331 12.26 -10.38 -10.56
C LYS A 331 10.78 -10.32 -10.25
N LEU A 332 9.94 -10.98 -11.04
CA LEU A 332 8.48 -10.95 -10.90
C LEU A 332 7.95 -11.85 -9.79
N LEU A 333 8.55 -13.01 -9.55
CA LEU A 333 8.01 -13.97 -8.59
C LEU A 333 8.64 -13.79 -7.21
N VAL A 334 9.96 -13.72 -7.14
CA VAL A 334 10.68 -13.69 -5.86
C VAL A 334 10.69 -12.28 -5.29
N TRP A 335 11.18 -11.31 -6.07
CA TRP A 335 11.48 -9.96 -5.56
C TRP A 335 10.37 -8.91 -5.72
N HIS A 336 9.26 -9.22 -6.39
CA HIS A 336 8.07 -8.35 -6.50
C HIS A 336 7.26 -8.25 -5.19
#